data_AF-F4XLG5-F1
#
_entry.id   AF-F4XLG5-F1
#
_cell.length_a   1.000
_cell.length_b   1.000
_cell.length_c   1.000
_cell.angle_alpha   90.00
_cell.angle_beta   90.00
_cell.angle_gamma   90.00
#
_symmetry.space_group_name_H-M   'P 1'
#
loop_
_entity.id
_entity.type
_entity.pdbx_description
1 polymer ?
#
loop_
_entity_poly.entity_id
_entity_poly.type
_entity_poly.pdbx_seq_one_letter_code
_entity_poly.pdbx_strand_id
1 'polypeptide(L)'
;MILNPPDLLTSLQSYQSNTSTVSTKLRQIVKRTPVILLVDDSITVRTQEKRILERAGYEVVTAVDGLDGYNKLNSRYFDAVISDVEMPNLD
;
A
#
# COMPACT_ATOMS: atom_id res chain seq x y z
N MET A 1 -14.69 -50.25 5.14
CA MET A 1 -14.76 -48.94 5.84
C MET A 1 -15.30 -47.94 4.83
N ILE A 2 -16.62 -47.82 4.77
CA ILE A 2 -17.31 -47.05 3.74
C ILE A 2 -17.40 -45.61 4.25
N LEU A 3 -16.77 -44.67 3.56
CA LEU A 3 -16.88 -43.25 3.87
C LEU A 3 -18.24 -42.77 3.35
N ASN A 4 -19.08 -42.27 4.25
CA ASN A 4 -20.42 -41.80 3.92
C ASN A 4 -20.31 -40.37 3.35
N PRO A 5 -20.70 -40.11 2.09
CA PRO A 5 -20.63 -38.79 1.47
C PRO A 5 -21.39 -37.65 2.20
N PRO A 6 -22.55 -37.87 2.85
CA PRO A 6 -23.32 -36.75 3.39
C PRO A 6 -22.71 -36.09 4.64
N ASP A 7 -21.87 -36.78 5.42
CA ASP A 7 -21.23 -36.20 6.62
C ASP A 7 -20.18 -35.13 6.26
N LEU A 8 -19.57 -35.23 5.09
CA LEU A 8 -18.67 -34.20 4.54
C LEU A 8 -19.42 -32.91 4.22
N LEU A 9 -20.67 -32.99 3.79
CA LEU A 9 -21.46 -31.82 3.42
C LEU A 9 -21.86 -31.01 4.66
N THR A 10 -22.30 -31.69 5.72
CA THR A 10 -22.71 -31.05 6.97
C THR A 10 -21.54 -30.35 7.66
N SER A 11 -20.36 -30.97 7.67
CA SER A 11 -19.18 -30.38 8.32
C SER A 11 -18.61 -29.17 7.57
N LEU A 12 -18.79 -29.08 6.25
CA LEU A 12 -18.36 -27.93 5.45
C LEU A 12 -19.33 -26.73 5.58
N GLN A 13 -20.63 -26.97 5.76
CA GLN A 13 -21.64 -25.91 5.91
C GLN A 13 -21.52 -25.15 7.24
N SER A 14 -21.17 -25.86 8.33
CA SER A 14 -20.93 -25.22 9.63
C SER A 14 -19.63 -24.42 9.69
N TYR A 15 -18.64 -24.72 8.82
CA TYR A 15 -17.33 -24.06 8.85
C TYR A 15 -17.30 -22.74 8.07
N GLN A 16 -18.09 -22.60 7.00
CA GLN A 16 -18.11 -21.38 6.17
C GLN A 16 -18.88 -20.21 6.82
N SER A 17 -19.77 -20.49 7.78
CA SER A 17 -20.65 -19.47 8.35
C SER A 17 -19.98 -18.58 9.42
N ASN A 18 -18.82 -18.98 9.97
CA ASN A 18 -18.15 -18.26 11.07
C ASN A 18 -16.85 -17.53 10.70
N THR A 19 -16.33 -17.68 9.48
CA THR A 19 -15.01 -17.12 9.10
C THR A 19 -15.09 -15.79 8.33
N SER A 20 -16.27 -15.41 7.83
CA SER A 20 -16.40 -14.27 6.91
C SER A 20 -16.69 -12.92 7.58
N THR A 21 -17.07 -12.89 8.86
CA THR A 21 -17.50 -11.64 9.54
C THR A 21 -16.41 -10.98 10.40
N VAL A 22 -15.38 -11.73 10.79
CA VAL A 22 -14.33 -11.22 11.71
C VAL A 22 -13.25 -10.40 10.98
N SER A 23 -12.94 -10.72 9.73
CA SER A 23 -11.83 -10.08 9.00
C SER A 23 -12.11 -8.63 8.57
N THR A 24 -13.37 -8.22 8.40
CA THR A 24 -13.71 -6.88 7.89
C THR A 24 -13.70 -5.82 9.00
N LYS A 25 -13.97 -6.21 10.25
CA LYS A 25 -14.19 -5.26 11.36
C LYS A 25 -12.89 -4.72 11.99
N LEU A 26 -11.75 -5.38 11.77
CA LEU A 26 -10.44 -4.97 12.30
C LEU A 26 -9.68 -3.97 11.41
N ARG A 27 -10.08 -3.79 10.14
CA ARG A 27 -9.42 -2.82 9.23
C ARG A 27 -9.73 -1.35 9.55
N GLN A 28 -10.73 -1.09 10.38
CA GLN A 28 -11.25 0.27 10.61
C GLN A 28 -10.56 1.00 11.78
N ILE A 29 -9.72 0.32 12.57
CA ILE A 29 -9.23 0.84 13.86
C ILE A 29 -7.91 1.62 13.74
N VAL A 30 -7.19 1.53 12.62
CA VAL A 30 -5.95 2.29 12.42
C VAL A 30 -5.99 2.99 11.08
N LYS A 31 -6.64 4.15 11.03
CA LYS A 31 -6.52 5.10 9.92
C LYS A 31 -5.09 5.65 9.96
N ARG A 32 -4.13 4.89 9.43
CA ARG A 32 -2.73 5.32 9.32
C ARG A 32 -2.67 6.43 8.28
N THR A 33 -1.87 7.46 8.55
CA THR A 33 -1.53 8.48 7.53
C THR A 33 -0.81 7.76 6.40
N PRO A 34 -1.35 7.75 5.17
CA PRO A 34 -0.69 7.06 4.06
C PRO A 34 0.61 7.79 3.72
N VAL A 35 1.66 7.01 3.45
CA VAL A 35 2.99 7.52 3.17
C VAL A 35 3.26 7.40 1.68
N ILE A 36 3.56 8.52 1.04
CA ILE A 36 3.82 8.61 -0.40
C ILE A 36 5.29 8.94 -0.62
N LEU A 37 5.94 8.18 -1.50
CA LEU A 37 7.27 8.50 -2.01
C LEU A 37 7.12 9.33 -3.29
N LEU A 38 7.69 10.53 -3.31
CA LEU A 38 7.74 11.39 -4.48
C LEU A 38 9.15 11.41 -5.07
N VAL A 39 9.32 11.02 -6.32
CA VAL A 39 10.59 10.97 -7.05
C VAL A 39 10.53 11.94 -8.23
N ASP A 40 11.33 13.00 -8.16
CA ASP A 40 11.31 14.11 -9.12
C ASP A 40 12.69 14.78 -9.11
N ASP A 41 13.33 15.05 -10.25
CA ASP A 41 14.68 15.62 -10.34
C ASP A 41 14.70 17.16 -10.15
N SER A 42 13.55 17.81 -10.33
CA SER A 42 13.36 19.24 -10.19
C SER A 42 12.97 19.64 -8.77
N ILE A 43 13.87 20.36 -8.08
CA ILE A 43 13.64 20.85 -6.71
C ILE A 43 12.33 21.66 -6.60
N THR A 44 12.01 22.45 -7.62
CA THR A 44 10.81 23.31 -7.64
C THR A 44 9.54 22.49 -7.69
N VAL A 45 9.46 21.52 -8.61
CA VAL A 45 8.28 20.67 -8.80
C VAL A 45 8.10 19.77 -7.58
N ARG A 46 9.17 19.09 -7.15
CA ARG A 46 9.21 18.28 -5.93
C ARG A 46 8.69 19.03 -4.70
N THR A 47 9.06 20.29 -4.53
CA THR A 47 8.61 21.10 -3.38
C THR A 47 7.13 21.48 -3.50
N GLN A 48 6.68 21.82 -4.69
CA GLN A 48 5.28 22.16 -4.95
C GLN A 48 4.38 20.95 -4.73
N GLU A 49 4.72 19.81 -5.31
CA GLU A 49 3.96 18.56 -5.17
C GLU A 49 3.94 18.05 -3.74
N LYS A 50 5.09 18.06 -3.06
CA LYS A 50 5.16 17.77 -1.63
C LYS A 50 4.15 18.59 -0.83
N ARG A 51 4.11 19.91 -1.04
CA ARG A 51 3.16 20.78 -0.33
C ARG A 51 1.70 20.45 -0.63
N ILE A 52 1.39 20.07 -1.87
CA ILE A 52 0.03 19.70 -2.28
C ILE A 52 -0.40 18.42 -1.54
N LEU A 53 0.46 17.40 -1.53
CA LEU A 53 0.20 16.11 -0.91
C LEU A 53 0.16 16.21 0.63
N GLU A 54 1.07 16.98 1.24
CA GLU A 54 1.04 17.24 2.70
C GLU A 54 -0.24 17.97 3.11
N ARG A 55 -0.70 18.95 2.31
CA ARG A 55 -1.99 19.64 2.53
C ARG A 55 -3.19 18.72 2.40
N ALA A 56 -3.11 17.69 1.57
CA ALA A 56 -4.13 16.66 1.46
C ALA A 56 -4.11 15.65 2.63
N GLY A 57 -3.15 15.78 3.57
CA GLY A 57 -3.06 14.97 4.78
C GLY A 57 -2.24 13.69 4.61
N TYR A 58 -1.39 13.61 3.59
CA TYR A 58 -0.45 12.51 3.39
C TYR A 58 0.90 12.82 4.01
N GLU A 59 1.63 11.77 4.42
CA GLU A 59 3.04 11.90 4.76
C GLU A 59 3.86 11.74 3.46
N VAL A 60 4.66 12.74 3.12
CA VAL A 60 5.40 12.74 1.86
C VAL A 60 6.89 12.62 2.13
N VAL A 61 7.49 11.56 1.61
CA VAL A 61 8.94 11.42 1.53
C VAL A 61 9.35 11.75 0.12
N THR A 62 10.33 12.62 -0.04
CA THR A 62 10.82 13.00 -1.36
C THR A 62 12.13 12.30 -1.67
N ALA A 63 12.38 12.01 -2.94
CA ALA A 63 13.61 11.45 -3.47
C ALA A 63 14.16 12.33 -4.60
N VAL A 64 15.47 12.34 -4.74
CA VAL A 64 16.16 13.21 -5.72
C VAL A 64 16.25 12.61 -7.10
N ASP A 65 16.30 11.28 -7.16
CA ASP A 65 16.46 10.49 -8.37
C ASP A 65 15.86 9.09 -8.13
N GLY A 66 15.82 8.27 -9.20
CA GLY A 66 15.30 6.90 -9.12
C GLY A 66 16.09 5.99 -8.17
N LEU A 67 17.40 6.22 -7.98
CA LEU A 67 18.25 5.40 -7.12
C LEU A 67 17.99 5.69 -5.63
N ASP A 68 17.89 6.96 -5.26
CA ASP A 68 17.48 7.44 -3.95
C ASP A 68 16.04 6.99 -3.65
N GLY A 69 15.15 7.04 -4.64
CA GLY A 69 13.81 6.48 -4.55
C GLY A 69 13.82 4.97 -4.26
N TYR A 70 14.62 4.21 -5.00
CA TYR A 70 14.79 2.77 -4.82
C TYR A 70 15.37 2.41 -3.44
N ASN A 71 16.40 3.12 -2.99
CA ASN A 71 16.99 2.92 -1.67
C ASN A 71 15.97 3.20 -0.54
N LYS A 72 15.14 4.23 -0.71
CA LYS A 72 14.06 4.54 0.23
C LYS A 72 12.99 3.44 0.25
N LEU A 73 12.57 2.95 -0.91
CA LEU A 73 11.63 1.83 -1.03
C LEU A 73 12.13 0.57 -0.32
N ASN A 74 13.43 0.30 -0.36
CA ASN A 74 14.03 -0.83 0.36
C ASN A 74 14.14 -0.60 1.87
N SER A 75 14.17 0.66 2.33
CA SER A 75 14.37 1.01 3.74
C SER A 75 13.05 1.20 4.50
N ARG A 76 11.96 1.54 3.82
CA ARG A 76 10.66 1.85 4.44
C ARG A 76 9.51 1.43 3.51
N TYR A 77 8.39 1.01 4.11
CA TYR A 77 7.14 0.79 3.38
C TYR A 77 6.46 2.11 3.00
N PHE A 78 6.01 2.18 1.74
CA PHE A 78 5.22 3.27 1.18
C PHE A 78 3.89 2.73 0.64
N ASP A 79 2.83 3.53 0.75
CA ASP A 79 1.50 3.17 0.23
C ASP A 79 1.38 3.51 -1.27
N ALA A 80 2.13 4.51 -1.74
CA ALA A 80 2.20 4.88 -3.15
C ALA A 80 3.56 5.50 -3.49
N VAL A 81 3.93 5.40 -4.77
CA VAL A 81 5.10 6.07 -5.35
C VAL A 81 4.62 6.94 -6.50
N ILE A 82 5.01 8.20 -6.49
CA ILE A 82 4.82 9.17 -7.57
C ILE A 82 6.20 9.43 -8.14
N SER A 83 6.36 9.22 -9.43
CA SER A 83 7.61 9.39 -10.15
C SER A 83 7.33 10.27 -11.36
N ASP A 84 8.21 11.24 -11.63
CA ASP A 84 8.14 11.98 -12.89
C ASP A 84 8.36 11.02 -14.07
N VAL A 85 7.63 11.25 -15.16
CA VAL A 85 7.67 10.48 -16.41
C VAL A 85 8.84 10.93 -17.27
N GLU A 86 9.23 12.20 -17.17
CA GLU A 86 10.43 12.74 -17.81
C GLU A 86 11.57 12.85 -16.80
N MET A 87 12.06 11.70 -16.30
CA MET A 87 13.37 11.67 -15.64
C MET A 87 14.46 11.50 -16.71
N PRO A 88 15.24 12.54 -17.06
CA PRO A 88 16.47 12.33 -17.79
C PRO A 88 17.41 11.50 -16.90
N ASN A 89 17.97 10.42 -17.46
CA ASN A 89 18.82 9.40 -16.79
C ASN A 89 18.10 8.21 -16.15
N LEU A 90 17.10 7.63 -16.84
CA LEU A 90 16.95 6.17 -16.82
C LEU A 90 17.57 5.56 -18.09
N ASP A 91 18.87 5.82 -18.29
CA ASP A 91 19.76 5.08 -19.20
C ASP A 91 21.16 5.02 -18.56
#